data_AF-A0A7S1DLS4-F1
#
_entry.id   AF-A0A7S1DLS4-F1
#
_cell.length_a   1.000
_cell.length_b   1.000
_cell.length_c   1.000
_cell.angle_alpha   90.00
_cell.angle_beta   90.00
_cell.angle_gamma   90.00
#
_symmetry.space_group_name_H-M   'P 1'
#
loop_
_entity.id
_entity.type
_entity.pdbx_description
1 polymer ?
#
loop_
_entity_poly.entity_id
_entity_poly.type
_entity_poly.pdbx_seq_one_letter_code
_entity_poly.pdbx_strand_id
1 'polypeptide(L)'
;VIKLVNRQTGTTVWSVQTKTEIHSIAFSKDGAMLAAGGLDGSVRVWTVAAGSRPVRKLEKGTLTGHSACVNSVAFSPDSKSVASGSGDIHSNDNSVRIWEVATG
;
A
#
# COMPACT_ATOMS: atom_id res chain seq x y z
N VAL A 1 11.33 3.36 -4.20
CA VAL A 1 11.35 3.79 -2.78
C VAL A 1 10.03 4.44 -2.45
N ILE A 2 9.42 4.11 -1.31
CA ILE A 2 8.29 4.86 -0.75
C ILE A 2 8.84 5.71 0.38
N LYS A 3 8.52 7.01 0.40
CA LYS A 3 8.93 7.94 1.45
C LYS A 3 7.70 8.56 2.11
N LEU A 4 7.74 8.65 3.43
CA LEU A 4 6.84 9.54 4.17
C LEU A 4 7.62 10.79 4.52
N VAL A 5 7.09 11.92 4.09
CA VAL A 5 7.70 13.24 4.28
C VAL A 5 6.78 14.07 5.16
N ASN A 6 7.34 14.70 6.18
CA ASN A 6 6.60 15.67 6.97
C ASN A 6 6.29 16.89 6.10
N ARG A 7 5.01 17.25 5.98
CA ARG A 7 4.56 18.36 5.12
C ARG A 7 5.09 19.72 5.57
N GLN A 8 5.24 19.96 6.87
CA GLN A 8 5.68 21.25 7.41
C GLN A 8 7.19 21.45 7.27
N THR A 9 7.97 20.40 7.54
CA THR A 9 9.44 20.50 7.58
C THR A 9 10.13 20.01 6.31
N GLY A 10 9.43 19.29 5.43
CA GLY A 10 10.00 18.65 4.25
C GLY A 10 10.93 17.47 4.56
N THR A 11 11.09 17.10 5.83
CA THR A 11 12.00 16.03 6.23
C THR A 11 11.39 14.66 6.01
N THR A 12 12.18 13.71 5.49
CA THR A 12 11.76 12.31 5.39
C THR A 12 11.74 11.71 6.79
N VAL A 13 10.55 11.32 7.26
CA VAL A 13 10.39 10.69 8.58
C VAL A 13 10.49 9.17 8.50
N TRP A 14 10.39 8.61 7.29
CA TRP A 14 10.55 7.19 7.02
C TRP A 14 10.67 6.92 5.53
N SER A 15 11.39 5.86 5.17
CA SER A 15 11.42 5.34 3.81
C SER A 15 11.57 3.84 3.80
N VAL A 16 11.01 3.18 2.79
CA VAL A 16 11.25 1.78 2.50
C VAL A 16 11.64 1.60 1.03
N GLN A 17 12.66 0.77 0.80
CA GLN A 17 13.02 0.36 -0.55
C GLN A 17 12.13 -0.80 -0.97
N THR A 18 11.50 -0.68 -2.14
CA THR A 18 10.68 -1.74 -2.73
C THR A 18 11.54 -2.52 -3.71
N LYS A 19 11.29 -3.84 -3.81
CA LYS A 19 12.02 -4.72 -4.73
C LYS A 19 11.67 -4.45 -6.19
N THR A 20 10.45 -3.98 -6.43
CA THR A 20 9.94 -3.64 -7.76
C THR A 20 9.39 -2.23 -7.79
N GLU A 21 9.05 -1.78 -8.99
CA GLU A 21 8.32 -0.53 -9.21
C GLU A 21 6.97 -0.56 -8.51
N ILE A 22 6.54 0.63 -8.08
CA ILE A 22 5.26 0.89 -7.44
C ILE A 22 4.49 1.81 -8.38
N HIS A 23 3.29 1.39 -8.77
CA HIS A 23 2.44 2.18 -9.68
C HIS A 23 1.40 3.01 -8.93
N SER A 24 1.03 2.59 -7.71
CA SER A 24 0.00 3.27 -6.93
C SER A 24 0.23 3.15 -5.42
N ILE A 25 -0.19 4.18 -4.69
CA ILE A 25 -0.18 4.23 -3.22
C ILE A 25 -1.48 4.85 -2.70
N ALA A 26 -1.95 4.39 -1.54
CA ALA A 26 -3.12 4.96 -0.87
C ALA A 26 -2.96 4.91 0.66
N PHE A 27 -3.40 5.97 1.34
CA PHE A 27 -3.58 5.96 2.79
C PHE A 27 -4.99 5.48 3.16
N SER A 28 -5.10 4.78 4.29
CA SER A 28 -6.40 4.59 4.94
C SER A 28 -6.96 5.93 5.42
N LYS A 29 -8.28 6.00 5.59
CA LYS A 29 -8.97 7.25 5.97
C LYS A 29 -8.52 7.75 7.35
N ASP A 30 -8.24 6.84 8.27
CA ASP A 30 -7.72 7.14 9.60
C ASP A 30 -6.21 7.47 9.62
N GLY A 31 -5.51 7.33 8.48
CA GLY A 31 -4.07 7.53 8.35
C GLY A 31 -3.21 6.46 9.02
N ALA A 32 -3.82 5.41 9.59
CA ALA A 32 -3.12 4.36 10.32
C ALA A 32 -2.49 3.31 9.42
N MET A 33 -2.83 3.27 8.13
CA MET A 33 -2.27 2.33 7.17
C MET A 33 -1.90 2.99 5.83
N LEU A 34 -0.91 2.41 5.18
CA LEU A 34 -0.49 2.73 3.82
C LEU A 34 -0.52 1.44 3.00
N ALA A 35 -1.09 1.49 1.80
CA ALA A 35 -1.06 0.41 0.82
C ALA A 35 -0.29 0.86 -0.41
N ALA A 36 0.43 -0.06 -1.05
CA ALA A 36 1.10 0.17 -2.32
C ALA A 36 0.96 -1.03 -3.26
N GLY A 37 0.60 -0.77 -4.52
CA GLY A 37 0.53 -1.76 -5.59
C GLY A 37 1.81 -1.76 -6.44
N GLY A 38 2.35 -2.96 -6.69
CA GLY A 38 3.63 -3.15 -7.39
C GLY A 38 3.52 -3.82 -8.75
N LEU A 39 4.59 -3.70 -9.54
CA LEU A 39 4.80 -4.41 -10.81
C LEU A 39 4.76 -5.94 -10.64
N ASP A 40 5.14 -6.45 -9.46
CA ASP A 40 5.15 -7.89 -9.14
C ASP A 40 3.77 -8.47 -8.79
N GLY A 41 2.68 -7.75 -9.05
CA GLY A 41 1.33 -8.20 -8.75
C GLY A 41 1.00 -8.25 -7.25
N SER A 42 1.84 -7.65 -6.41
CA SER A 42 1.59 -7.62 -4.97
C SER A 42 1.02 -6.28 -4.51
N VAL A 43 0.18 -6.36 -3.47
CA VAL A 43 -0.22 -5.20 -2.67
C VAL A 43 0.44 -5.31 -1.30
N ARG A 44 1.25 -4.33 -0.96
CA ARG A 44 1.94 -4.28 0.33
C ARG A 44 1.25 -3.31 1.25
N VAL A 45 1.07 -3.70 2.51
CA VAL A 45 0.36 -2.89 3.51
C VAL A 45 1.27 -2.66 4.71
N TRP A 46 1.38 -1.41 5.14
CA TRP A 46 2.12 -1.00 6.33
C TRP A 46 1.21 -0.31 7.33
N THR A 47 1.39 -0.60 8.61
CA THR A 47 0.83 0.21 9.69
C THR A 47 1.68 1.48 9.87
N VAL A 48 1.02 2.61 10.12
CA VAL A 48 1.61 3.92 10.37
C VAL A 48 1.15 4.35 11.76
N ALA A 49 1.88 3.95 12.81
CA ALA A 49 1.49 4.28 14.18
C ALA A 49 1.76 5.76 14.48
N ALA A 50 0.69 6.56 14.56
CA ALA A 50 0.74 7.91 15.13
C ALA A 50 0.59 7.79 16.65
N GLY A 51 1.61 8.19 17.42
CA GLY A 51 1.43 8.31 18.88
C GLY A 51 2.68 8.25 19.74
N SER A 52 3.82 7.79 19.22
CA SER A 52 5.05 7.79 20.00
C SER A 52 6.23 7.95 19.05
N ARG A 53 6.95 9.07 19.17
CA ARG A 53 8.20 9.24 18.41
C ARG A 53 9.14 8.07 18.73
N PRO A 54 9.76 7.43 17.72
CA PRO A 54 9.53 7.56 16.28
C PRO A 54 8.35 6.72 15.76
N VAL A 55 7.67 7.22 14.71
CA VAL A 55 6.60 6.50 13.99
C VAL A 55 7.10 5.10 13.64
N ARG A 56 6.58 4.08 14.33
CA ARG A 56 6.86 2.68 13.98
C ARG A 56 6.04 2.34 12.76
N LYS A 57 6.72 1.87 11.72
CA LYS A 57 6.07 1.34 10.53
C LYS A 57 6.48 -0.09 10.33
N LEU A 58 5.49 -0.94 10.38
CA LEU A 58 5.63 -2.38 10.30
C LEU A 58 4.89 -2.81 9.05
N GLU A 59 5.57 -3.60 8.21
CA GLU A 59 4.88 -4.30 7.14
C GLU A 59 3.92 -5.28 7.78
N LYS A 60 2.63 -5.03 7.57
CA LYS A 60 1.55 -5.85 8.10
C LYS A 60 1.39 -7.13 7.28
N GLY A 61 1.67 -7.03 5.98
CA GLY A 61 1.70 -8.17 5.09
C GLY A 61 1.82 -7.77 3.63
N THR A 62 2.15 -8.77 2.82
CA THR A 62 2.06 -8.70 1.36
C THR A 62 0.86 -9.55 0.93
N LEU A 63 -0.05 -8.92 0.19
CA LEU A 63 -1.23 -9.54 -0.39
C LEU A 63 -0.85 -10.00 -1.82
N THR A 64 -0.91 -11.30 -2.05
CA THR A 64 -0.52 -11.94 -3.31
C THR A 64 -1.74 -12.58 -3.97
N GLY A 65 -1.77 -12.58 -5.30
CA GLY A 65 -2.83 -13.24 -6.05
C GLY A 65 -3.12 -12.61 -7.41
N HIS A 66 -2.70 -11.36 -7.64
CA HIS A 66 -2.67 -10.83 -9.00
C HIS A 66 -1.54 -11.47 -9.79
N SER A 67 -1.79 -11.72 -11.08
CA SER A 67 -0.79 -12.24 -12.02
C SER A 67 -0.36 -11.20 -13.06
N ALA A 68 -0.80 -9.95 -12.92
CA ALA A 68 -0.27 -8.80 -13.65
C ALA A 68 0.12 -7.69 -12.65
N CYS A 69 0.65 -6.58 -13.16
CA CYS A 69 0.95 -5.42 -12.32
C CYS A 69 -0.30 -4.86 -11.64
N VAL A 70 -0.13 -4.40 -10.38
CA VAL A 70 -1.19 -3.68 -9.67
C VAL A 70 -1.08 -2.20 -10.00
N ASN A 71 -2.01 -1.72 -10.83
CA ASN A 71 -1.99 -0.34 -11.32
C ASN A 71 -2.68 0.66 -10.38
N SER A 72 -3.58 0.18 -9.53
CA SER A 72 -4.34 1.05 -8.64
C SER A 72 -4.64 0.35 -7.31
N VAL A 73 -4.55 1.10 -6.22
CA VAL A 73 -4.96 0.67 -4.88
C VAL A 73 -5.83 1.74 -4.22
N ALA A 74 -6.84 1.33 -3.46
CA ALA A 74 -7.67 2.22 -2.67
C ALA A 74 -8.11 1.54 -1.37
N PHE A 75 -8.16 2.29 -0.27
CA PHE A 75 -8.79 1.82 0.96
C PHE A 75 -10.30 2.03 0.90
N SER A 76 -11.04 1.13 1.53
CA SER A 76 -12.45 1.34 1.85
C SER A 76 -12.61 2.55 2.79
N PRO A 77 -13.77 3.24 2.77
CA PRO A 77 -14.01 4.38 3.65
C PRO A 77 -13.93 4.08 5.15
N ASP A 78 -14.16 2.82 5.53
CA ASP A 78 -14.03 2.33 6.92
C ASP A 78 -12.62 1.82 7.27
N SER A 79 -11.67 1.90 6.33
CA SER A 79 -10.26 1.49 6.48
C SER A 79 -10.02 0.00 6.75
N LYS A 80 -11.05 -0.85 6.56
CA LYS A 80 -10.96 -2.30 6.83
C LYS A 80 -10.57 -3.14 5.62
N SER A 81 -10.72 -2.60 4.42
CA SER A 81 -10.43 -3.35 3.19
C SER A 81 -9.61 -2.51 2.21
N VAL A 82 -8.84 -3.19 1.37
CA VAL A 82 -8.13 -2.59 0.23
C VAL A 82 -8.70 -3.15 -1.05
N ALA A 83 -9.03 -2.29 -2.02
CA ALA A 83 -9.29 -2.68 -3.39
C ALA A 83 -8.01 -2.53 -4.22
N SER A 84 -7.73 -3.49 -5.09
CA SER A 84 -6.64 -3.41 -6.06
C SER A 84 -7.10 -3.80 -7.46
N GLY A 85 -6.70 -3.01 -8.45
CA GLY A 85 -6.94 -3.30 -9.87
C GLY A 85 -5.65 -3.75 -10.56
N SER A 86 -5.75 -4.85 -11.30
CA SER A 86 -4.65 -5.44 -12.05
C SER A 86 -4.93 -5.40 -13.55
N GLY A 87 -3.86 -5.32 -14.35
CA GLY A 87 -3.91 -5.51 -15.79
C GLY A 87 -2.68 -4.96 -16.50
N ASP A 88 -2.23 -5.63 -17.56
CA ASP A 88 -1.27 -5.07 -18.50
C ASP A 88 -1.50 -5.67 -19.89
N ILE A 89 -0.74 -5.22 -20.89
CA ILE A 89 -0.91 -5.69 -22.28
C ILE A 89 -0.41 -7.13 -22.50
N HIS A 90 0.31 -7.71 -21.54
CA HIS A 90 0.92 -9.03 -21.62
C HIS A 90 0.22 -10.07 -20.74
N SER A 91 -0.75 -9.67 -19.90
CA SER A 91 -1.43 -10.51 -18.92
C SER A 91 -2.93 -10.51 -19.13
N ASN A 92 -3.56 -11.64 -18.81
CA ASN A 92 -5.02 -11.79 -18.83
C ASN A 92 -5.68 -11.42 -17.50
N ASP A 93 -4.90 -11.04 -16.47
CA ASP A 93 -5.46 -10.63 -15.18
C ASP A 93 -5.96 -9.19 -15.22
N ASN A 94 -7.19 -9.05 -15.69
CA ASN A 94 -7.98 -7.82 -15.71
C ASN A 94 -8.95 -7.76 -14.50
N SER A 95 -8.55 -8.33 -13.36
CA SER A 95 -9.41 -8.43 -12.18
C SER A 95 -9.26 -7.25 -11.23
N VAL A 96 -10.32 -7.04 -10.45
CA VAL A 96 -10.28 -6.26 -9.22
C VAL A 96 -10.39 -7.22 -8.05
N ARG A 97 -9.52 -7.06 -7.04
CA ARG A 97 -9.55 -7.85 -5.80
C ARG A 97 -9.81 -6.96 -4.61
N ILE A 98 -10.57 -7.49 -3.65
CA ILE A 98 -10.82 -6.87 -2.35
C ILE A 98 -10.12 -7.69 -1.28
N TRP A 99 -9.36 -7.02 -0.43
CA TRP A 99 -8.56 -7.63 0.63
C TRP A 99 -9.01 -7.09 1.98
N GLU A 100 -9.46 -7.97 2.86
CA GLU A 100 -9.65 -7.62 4.27
C GLU A 100 -8.27 -7.40 4.91
N VAL A 101 -8.04 -6.21 5.45
CA VAL A 101 -6.81 -5.86 6.19
C VAL A 101 -7.13 -5.85 7.67
N ALA A 102 -7.24 -7.03 8.27
CA ALA A 102 -7.57 -7.24 9.68
C ALA A 102 -6.88 -6.22 10.59
N THR A 103 -7.64 -5.31 11.21
CA THR A 103 -7.13 -4.48 12.30
C THR A 103 -6.82 -5.46 13.43
N GLY A 104 -5.53 -5.74 13.67
CA GLY A 104 -5.11 -6.74 14.65
C GLY A 104 -5.74 -6.54 16.02
#